data_AF-A0A1Q9PBT9-F1
#
_entry.id   AF-A0A1Q9PBT9-F1
#
_cell.length_a   1.000
_cell.length_b   1.000
_cell.length_c   1.000
_cell.angle_alpha   90.00
_cell.angle_beta   90.00
_cell.angle_gamma   90.00
#
_symmetry.space_group_name_H-M   'P 1'
#
loop_
_entity.id
_entity.type
_entity.pdbx_description
1 polymer ?
#
loop_
_entity_poly.entity_id
_entity_poly.type
_entity_poly.pdbx_seq_one_letter_code
_entity_poly.pdbx_strand_id
1 'polypeptide(L)'
;MTEYLDTPISWGSEMINHFVPSKYKDQTKFLHPPEFSKQPMFEGTVKEALLRKLNDPIGYNISFDELVKEKYQIGKPIVFVIDDYTRPNIHTKIILPIMIEKILSLGVAEEDFRILIATGTHRQPKEEEYPKMVGDQIYEKYRSQIVSHDCDIEGVYVGESDEGTPMAFDKLAFEAAILVPITDSELHYFAGVAGTIKEICPGIASRKTVRQNHPKMFNRELGFDPGCKLGGTKENPVITDIKNMVNILKTKVTIFGIDTIVTEGEIVHICT
;
A
#
# COMPACT_ATOMS: atom_id res chain seq x y z
N MET A 1 3.99 14.88 47.64
CA MET A 1 3.99 15.11 46.19
C MET A 1 3.01 14.12 45.57
N THR A 2 2.27 14.50 44.54
CA THR A 2 1.37 13.56 43.85
C THR A 2 2.21 12.61 43.01
N GLU A 3 2.09 11.31 43.26
CA GLU A 3 2.70 10.26 42.42
C GLU A 3 1.86 10.02 41.16
N TYR A 4 2.50 9.63 40.07
CA TYR A 4 1.90 9.35 38.77
C TYR A 4 2.29 7.95 38.27
N LEU A 5 1.43 7.36 37.44
CA LEU A 5 1.66 6.09 36.78
C LEU A 5 2.60 6.25 35.58
N ASP A 6 3.40 5.21 35.33
CA ASP A 6 4.19 5.07 34.10
C ASP A 6 3.24 4.83 32.91
N THR A 7 3.12 5.84 32.06
CA THR A 7 2.16 5.99 30.97
C THR A 7 2.83 6.65 29.75
N PRO A 8 3.86 6.01 29.16
CA PRO A 8 4.63 6.60 28.09
C PRO A 8 3.79 6.73 26.82
N ILE A 9 3.83 7.91 26.20
CA ILE A 9 3.16 8.22 24.94
C ILE A 9 4.17 8.92 24.02
N SER A 10 4.25 8.50 22.77
CA SER A 10 5.05 9.18 21.75
C SER A 10 4.40 10.53 21.39
N TRP A 11 5.18 11.61 21.45
CA TRP A 11 4.77 12.97 21.05
C TRP A 11 5.86 13.62 20.20
N GLY A 12 5.64 13.64 18.88
CA GLY A 12 6.69 14.06 17.95
C GLY A 12 7.91 13.14 18.07
N SER A 13 9.08 13.70 18.38
CA SER A 13 10.34 12.97 18.61
C SER A 13 10.59 12.63 20.08
N GLU A 14 9.68 12.98 21.00
CA GLU A 14 9.85 12.80 22.42
C GLU A 14 8.93 11.71 22.95
N MET A 15 9.35 11.07 24.04
CA MET A 15 8.48 10.19 24.83
C MET A 15 8.06 10.97 26.07
N ILE A 16 6.79 11.34 26.12
CA ILE A 16 6.20 12.04 27.25
C ILE A 16 5.51 11.02 28.16
N ASN A 17 5.47 11.28 29.46
CA ASN A 17 5.08 10.26 30.45
C ASN A 17 4.39 10.91 31.67
N HIS A 18 3.87 10.08 32.58
CA HIS A 18 3.31 10.45 33.87
C HIS A 18 2.02 11.29 33.79
N PHE A 19 1.04 10.83 32.98
CA PHE A 19 -0.23 11.55 32.79
C PHE A 19 -1.31 11.23 33.82
N VAL A 20 -1.26 10.05 34.43
CA VAL A 20 -2.33 9.55 35.30
C VAL A 20 -1.87 9.55 36.75
N PRO A 21 -2.46 10.37 37.64
CA PRO A 21 -2.15 10.32 39.07
C PRO A 21 -2.41 8.93 39.65
N SER A 22 -1.49 8.42 40.48
CA SER A 22 -1.54 7.05 41.02
C SER A 22 -2.82 6.73 41.79
N LYS A 23 -3.51 7.74 42.35
CA LYS A 23 -4.81 7.58 43.03
C LYS A 23 -5.95 7.09 42.11
N TYR A 24 -5.79 7.20 40.78
CA TYR A 24 -6.77 6.73 39.80
C TYR A 24 -6.39 5.37 39.18
N LYS A 25 -5.35 4.70 39.68
CA LYS A 25 -4.87 3.42 39.14
C LYS A 25 -5.99 2.39 38.97
N ASP A 26 -6.80 2.20 40.01
CA ASP A 26 -7.88 1.20 40.00
C ASP A 26 -9.10 1.62 39.16
N GLN A 27 -9.15 2.89 38.72
CA GLN A 27 -10.18 3.44 37.84
C GLN A 27 -9.70 3.59 36.39
N THR A 28 -8.44 3.24 36.12
CA THR A 28 -7.81 3.44 34.80
C THR A 28 -7.59 2.09 34.14
N LYS A 29 -8.01 1.98 32.88
CA LYS A 29 -7.68 0.83 32.03
C LYS A 29 -6.83 1.31 30.86
N PHE A 30 -5.62 0.76 30.75
CA PHE A 30 -4.77 0.97 29.59
C PHE A 30 -5.14 -0.01 28.49
N LEU A 31 -5.53 0.51 27.34
CA LEU A 31 -5.77 -0.29 26.14
C LEU A 31 -4.48 -0.31 25.35
N HIS A 32 -3.71 -1.38 25.50
CA HIS A 32 -2.62 -1.67 24.60
C HIS A 32 -3.17 -2.40 23.37
N PRO A 33 -2.63 -2.16 22.16
CA PRO A 33 -2.79 -3.10 21.07
C PRO A 33 -2.43 -4.50 21.59
N PRO A 34 -3.05 -5.57 21.07
CA PRO A 34 -2.57 -6.92 21.34
C PRO A 34 -1.05 -6.96 21.09
N GLU A 35 -0.29 -7.64 21.95
CA GLU A 35 1.10 -7.93 21.63
C GLU A 35 1.12 -8.77 20.35
N PHE A 36 1.34 -8.11 19.23
CA PHE A 36 1.60 -8.80 17.98
C PHE A 36 3.01 -9.34 18.10
N SER A 37 3.13 -10.66 18.00
CA SER A 37 4.43 -11.31 17.98
C SER A 37 5.28 -10.69 16.87
N LYS A 38 6.46 -10.17 17.23
CA LYS A 38 7.51 -9.85 16.24
C LYS A 38 7.98 -11.07 15.48
N GLN A 39 7.57 -12.28 15.88
CA GLN A 39 8.00 -13.48 15.20
C GLN A 39 7.41 -13.48 13.80
N PRO A 40 8.26 -13.53 12.77
CA PRO A 40 7.80 -13.68 11.41
C PRO A 40 6.90 -14.91 11.28
N MET A 41 5.77 -14.74 10.61
CA MET A 41 4.84 -15.82 10.26
C MET A 41 5.32 -16.57 9.00
N PHE A 42 6.64 -16.65 8.81
CA PHE A 42 7.32 -17.32 7.71
C PHE A 42 8.71 -17.80 8.15
N GLU A 43 9.26 -18.79 7.47
CA GLU A 43 10.58 -19.35 7.76
C GLU A 43 11.70 -18.60 7.01
N GLY A 44 12.90 -18.54 7.60
CA GLY A 44 14.07 -17.93 6.94
C GLY A 44 13.99 -16.41 6.82
N THR A 45 14.74 -15.86 5.86
CA THR A 45 14.82 -14.42 5.60
C THR A 45 13.59 -13.91 4.84
N VAL A 46 13.34 -12.59 4.89
CA VAL A 46 12.29 -11.94 4.08
C VAL A 46 12.45 -12.25 2.60
N LYS A 47 13.68 -12.24 2.06
CA LYS A 47 13.97 -12.57 0.65
C LYS A 47 13.56 -14.00 0.32
N GLU A 48 13.94 -14.97 1.15
CA GLU A 48 13.55 -16.38 0.93
C GLU A 48 12.03 -16.57 1.03
N ALA A 49 11.38 -15.92 2.00
CA ALA A 49 9.93 -15.98 2.15
C ALA A 49 9.19 -15.37 0.96
N LEU A 50 9.61 -14.19 0.48
CA LEU A 50 9.06 -13.56 -0.71
C LEU A 50 9.23 -14.46 -1.94
N LEU A 51 10.44 -14.98 -2.18
CA LEU A 51 10.72 -15.84 -3.34
C LEU A 51 9.88 -17.12 -3.33
N ARG A 52 9.62 -17.72 -2.15
CA ARG A 52 8.71 -18.86 -2.04
C ARG A 52 7.26 -18.46 -2.39
N LYS A 53 6.79 -17.30 -1.92
CA LYS A 53 5.45 -16.80 -2.21
C LYS A 53 5.26 -16.47 -3.71
N LEU A 54 6.27 -15.90 -4.36
CA LEU A 54 6.26 -15.66 -5.80
C LEU A 54 6.17 -16.96 -6.64
N ASN A 55 6.60 -18.10 -6.10
CA ASN A 55 6.46 -19.39 -6.77
C ASN A 55 5.08 -20.05 -6.59
N ASP A 56 4.33 -19.67 -5.55
CA ASP A 56 2.99 -20.18 -5.24
C ASP A 56 2.04 -19.03 -4.83
N PRO A 57 1.74 -18.10 -5.77
CA PRO A 57 0.94 -16.91 -5.49
C PRO A 57 -0.55 -17.21 -5.33
N ILE A 58 -1.23 -16.45 -4.48
CA ILE A 58 -2.66 -16.60 -4.22
C ILE A 58 -3.47 -16.06 -5.40
N GLY A 59 -4.38 -16.89 -5.92
CA GLY A 59 -5.30 -16.49 -6.99
C GLY A 59 -4.70 -16.53 -8.39
N TYR A 60 -3.46 -17.01 -8.53
CA TYR A 60 -2.80 -17.32 -9.80
C TYR A 60 -2.50 -18.82 -9.86
N ASN A 61 -2.64 -19.42 -11.05
CA ASN A 61 -2.31 -20.83 -11.28
C ASN A 61 -0.86 -21.05 -11.76
N ILE A 62 -0.09 -19.96 -11.87
CA ILE A 62 1.29 -19.93 -12.37
C ILE A 62 2.12 -19.07 -11.41
N SER A 63 3.43 -19.32 -11.38
CA SER A 63 4.39 -18.51 -10.65
C SER A 63 4.52 -17.10 -11.23
N PHE A 64 5.07 -16.17 -10.45
CA PHE A 64 5.43 -14.83 -10.93
C PHE A 64 6.41 -14.90 -12.12
N ASP A 65 7.36 -15.84 -12.10
CA ASP A 65 8.33 -16.03 -13.18
C ASP A 65 7.67 -16.42 -14.50
N GLU A 66 6.70 -17.33 -14.44
CA GLU A 66 5.89 -17.72 -15.60
C GLU A 66 5.01 -16.57 -16.07
N LEU A 67 4.40 -15.82 -15.15
CA LEU A 67 3.61 -14.64 -15.49
C LEU A 67 4.45 -13.59 -16.22
N VAL A 68 5.67 -13.32 -15.75
CA VAL A 68 6.62 -12.42 -16.43
C VAL A 68 6.91 -12.94 -17.84
N LYS A 69 7.24 -14.23 -18.00
CA LYS A 69 7.49 -14.82 -19.33
C LYS A 69 6.29 -14.72 -20.29
N GLU A 70 5.06 -14.85 -19.78
CA GLU A 70 3.85 -14.76 -20.59
C GLU A 70 3.47 -13.33 -20.99
N LYS A 71 3.71 -12.36 -20.11
CA LYS A 71 3.18 -11.00 -20.25
C LYS A 71 4.21 -9.98 -20.74
N TYR A 72 5.47 -10.16 -20.38
CA TYR A 72 6.52 -9.22 -20.72
C TYR A 72 6.85 -9.25 -22.20
N GLN A 73 6.94 -8.06 -22.79
CA GLN A 73 7.40 -7.81 -24.15
C GLN A 73 8.28 -6.56 -24.09
N ILE A 74 9.36 -6.55 -24.87
CA ILE A 74 10.27 -5.39 -24.95
C ILE A 74 9.46 -4.13 -25.28
N GLY A 75 9.70 -3.05 -24.54
CA GLY A 75 8.99 -1.78 -24.63
C GLY A 75 7.66 -1.71 -23.85
N LYS A 76 7.26 -2.80 -23.17
CA LYS A 76 6.14 -2.79 -22.21
C LYS A 76 6.65 -3.00 -20.79
N PRO A 77 6.68 -1.97 -19.95
CA PRO A 77 7.38 -2.05 -18.69
C PRO A 77 6.64 -2.91 -17.65
N ILE A 78 7.38 -3.47 -16.71
CA ILE A 78 6.81 -3.88 -15.41
C ILE A 78 6.75 -2.64 -14.52
N VAL A 79 5.57 -2.31 -13.99
CA VAL A 79 5.37 -1.09 -13.20
C VAL A 79 5.17 -1.45 -11.74
N PHE A 80 6.13 -1.11 -10.89
CA PHE A 80 6.00 -1.24 -9.44
C PHE A 80 5.26 -0.03 -8.89
N VAL A 81 4.11 -0.23 -8.25
CA VAL A 81 3.39 0.84 -7.54
C VAL A 81 3.79 0.78 -6.07
N ILE A 82 4.25 1.89 -5.51
CA ILE A 82 4.73 1.95 -4.13
C ILE A 82 4.13 3.14 -3.39
N ASP A 83 4.05 3.00 -2.08
CA ASP A 83 3.62 4.06 -1.17
C ASP A 83 4.42 5.37 -1.31
N ASP A 84 3.77 6.48 -0.98
CA ASP A 84 4.38 7.81 -0.99
C ASP A 84 5.10 8.18 0.31
N TYR A 85 5.61 9.41 0.37
CA TYR A 85 6.41 9.93 1.48
C TYR A 85 5.66 10.02 2.82
N THR A 86 4.33 9.88 2.82
CA THR A 86 3.51 9.89 4.04
C THR A 86 3.53 8.54 4.77
N ARG A 87 4.12 7.52 4.16
CA ARG A 87 4.26 6.19 4.75
C ARG A 87 5.69 5.92 5.25
N PRO A 88 5.85 5.02 6.23
CA PRO A 88 7.17 4.60 6.70
C PRO A 88 8.06 3.97 5.62
N ASN A 89 7.46 3.34 4.60
CA ASN A 89 8.16 2.70 3.47
C ASN A 89 9.20 1.64 3.89
N ILE A 90 8.96 0.93 4.99
CA ILE A 90 9.85 -0.15 5.46
C ILE A 90 9.78 -1.32 4.48
N HIS A 91 8.58 -1.74 4.09
CA HIS A 91 8.34 -2.79 3.11
C HIS A 91 8.91 -2.43 1.74
N THR A 92 8.67 -1.21 1.24
CA THR A 92 9.17 -0.75 -0.06
C THR A 92 10.68 -0.91 -0.15
N LYS A 93 11.44 -0.41 0.84
CA LYS A 93 12.91 -0.48 0.85
C LYS A 93 13.48 -1.89 0.87
N ILE A 94 12.71 -2.86 1.37
CA ILE A 94 13.14 -4.25 1.46
C ILE A 94 12.70 -5.05 0.23
N ILE A 95 11.43 -4.92 -0.18
CA ILE A 95 10.80 -5.72 -1.23
C ILE A 95 11.19 -5.22 -2.63
N LEU A 96 11.21 -3.90 -2.86
CA LEU A 96 11.46 -3.34 -4.19
C LEU A 96 12.82 -3.74 -4.78
N PRO A 97 13.96 -3.69 -4.06
CA PRO A 97 15.24 -4.14 -4.59
C PRO A 97 15.24 -5.62 -4.98
N ILE A 98 14.58 -6.47 -4.18
CA ILE A 98 14.47 -7.92 -4.45
C ILE A 98 13.66 -8.15 -5.73
N MET A 99 12.56 -7.41 -5.90
CA MET A 99 11.70 -7.52 -7.09
C MET A 99 12.41 -7.02 -8.36
N ILE A 100 13.17 -5.93 -8.28
CA ILE A 100 13.98 -5.43 -9.40
C ILE A 100 15.04 -6.48 -9.79
N GLU A 101 15.81 -6.99 -8.82
CA GLU A 101 16.80 -8.07 -9.07
C GLU A 101 16.13 -9.29 -9.75
N LYS A 102 14.94 -9.67 -9.27
CA LYS A 102 14.17 -10.80 -9.78
C LYS A 102 13.76 -10.60 -11.24
N ILE A 103 13.13 -9.48 -11.60
CA ILE A 103 12.69 -9.25 -12.99
C ILE A 103 13.87 -9.14 -13.96
N LEU A 104 14.98 -8.52 -13.55
CA LEU A 104 16.19 -8.43 -14.37
C LEU A 104 16.79 -9.84 -14.62
N SER A 105 16.79 -10.70 -13.59
CA SER A 105 17.24 -12.10 -13.75
C SER A 105 16.37 -12.93 -14.70
N LEU A 106 15.12 -12.50 -14.94
CA LEU A 106 14.19 -13.12 -15.88
C LEU A 106 14.31 -12.56 -17.31
N GLY A 107 15.23 -11.61 -17.55
CA GLY A 107 15.48 -11.02 -18.86
C GLY A 107 14.63 -9.79 -19.18
N VAL A 108 13.98 -9.19 -18.18
CA VAL A 108 13.38 -7.85 -18.34
C VAL A 108 14.50 -6.84 -18.54
N ALA A 109 14.37 -5.98 -19.56
CA ALA A 109 15.37 -4.97 -19.86
C ALA A 109 15.41 -3.93 -18.73
N GLU A 110 16.59 -3.38 -18.44
CA GLU A 110 16.76 -2.43 -17.34
C GLU A 110 15.96 -1.14 -17.56
N GLU A 111 15.67 -0.81 -18.81
CA GLU A 111 14.81 0.29 -19.24
C GLU A 111 13.29 -0.03 -19.22
N ASP A 112 12.92 -1.30 -19.07
CA ASP A 112 11.53 -1.79 -19.13
C ASP A 112 10.96 -2.10 -17.73
N PHE A 113 11.31 -1.28 -16.74
CA PHE A 113 10.51 -1.15 -15.54
C PHE A 113 10.28 0.31 -15.15
N ARG A 114 9.26 0.56 -14.34
CA ARG A 114 8.99 1.87 -13.75
C ARG A 114 8.63 1.70 -12.28
N ILE A 115 8.92 2.73 -11.49
CA ILE A 115 8.49 2.83 -10.10
C ILE A 115 7.49 3.99 -10.05
N LEU A 116 6.22 3.68 -9.89
CA LEU A 116 5.13 4.65 -9.78
C LEU A 116 4.82 4.91 -8.30
N ILE A 117 5.05 6.14 -7.83
CA ILE A 117 4.70 6.55 -6.46
C ILE A 117 3.20 6.85 -6.39
N ALA A 118 2.48 6.12 -5.55
CA ALA A 118 1.05 6.25 -5.30
C ALA A 118 0.73 7.41 -4.34
N THR A 119 0.83 8.64 -4.85
CA THR A 119 0.55 9.86 -4.08
C THR A 119 -0.93 10.05 -3.73
N GLY A 120 -1.83 9.35 -4.42
CA GLY A 120 -3.26 9.60 -4.34
C GLY A 120 -3.59 11.08 -4.54
N THR A 121 -4.09 11.75 -3.50
CA THR A 121 -4.41 13.18 -3.55
C THR A 121 -3.40 14.08 -2.84
N HIS A 122 -2.29 13.53 -2.38
CA HIS A 122 -1.20 14.28 -1.75
C HIS A 122 -0.45 15.13 -2.78
N ARG A 123 0.42 16.02 -2.27
CA ARG A 123 1.32 16.79 -3.13
C ARG A 123 2.38 15.87 -3.75
N GLN A 124 3.02 16.36 -4.80
CA GLN A 124 4.21 15.70 -5.33
C GLN A 124 5.32 15.59 -4.26
N PRO A 125 6.05 14.46 -4.21
CA PRO A 125 7.22 14.33 -3.34
C PRO A 125 8.28 15.37 -3.69
N LYS A 126 9.04 15.80 -2.70
CA LYS A 126 10.25 16.60 -2.89
C LYS A 126 11.43 15.69 -3.18
N GLU A 127 12.46 16.27 -3.77
CA GLU A 127 13.71 15.60 -4.11
C GLU A 127 14.33 14.83 -2.93
N GLU A 128 14.34 15.43 -1.73
CA GLU A 128 14.86 14.80 -0.52
C GLU A 128 13.97 13.71 0.08
N GLU A 129 12.77 13.50 -0.45
CA GLU A 129 11.82 12.49 0.03
C GLU A 129 11.93 11.18 -0.75
N TYR A 130 12.39 11.20 -2.01
CA TYR A 130 12.56 9.99 -2.81
C TYR A 130 13.46 8.92 -2.18
N PRO A 131 14.67 9.25 -1.68
CA PRO A 131 15.49 8.24 -1.01
C PRO A 131 14.82 7.65 0.23
N LYS A 132 13.96 8.42 0.92
CA LYS A 132 13.20 7.94 2.08
C LYS A 132 12.07 6.99 1.71
N MET A 133 11.62 6.96 0.45
CA MET A 133 10.63 6.02 -0.06
C MET A 133 11.31 4.76 -0.61
N VAL A 134 12.23 4.92 -1.56
CA VAL A 134 12.81 3.78 -2.31
C VAL A 134 14.14 3.26 -1.76
N GLY A 135 14.80 4.02 -0.88
CA GLY A 135 16.17 3.76 -0.42
C GLY A 135 17.22 4.42 -1.31
N ASP A 136 18.35 4.81 -0.71
CA ASP A 136 19.40 5.59 -1.40
C ASP A 136 19.93 4.89 -2.65
N GLN A 137 20.20 3.58 -2.57
CA GLN A 137 20.75 2.80 -3.69
C GLN A 137 19.81 2.74 -4.91
N ILE A 138 18.52 2.54 -4.67
CA ILE A 138 17.51 2.53 -5.75
C ILE A 138 17.38 3.93 -6.34
N TYR A 139 17.36 4.95 -5.50
CA TYR A 139 17.27 6.32 -5.99
C TYR A 139 18.48 6.69 -6.84
N GLU A 140 19.69 6.43 -6.37
CA GLU A 140 20.93 6.73 -7.11
C GLU A 140 21.00 6.02 -8.46
N LYS A 141 20.59 4.75 -8.53
CA LYS A 141 20.71 3.94 -9.75
C LYS A 141 19.55 4.16 -10.72
N TYR A 142 18.34 4.34 -10.21
CA TYR A 142 17.10 4.24 -10.99
C TYR A 142 16.22 5.49 -10.95
N ARG A 143 16.76 6.64 -10.56
CA ARG A 143 16.02 7.92 -10.50
C ARG A 143 15.17 8.22 -11.73
N SER A 144 15.70 7.98 -12.94
CA SER A 144 15.00 8.25 -14.21
C SER A 144 13.78 7.34 -14.45
N GLN A 145 13.64 6.26 -13.69
CA GLN A 145 12.54 5.30 -13.79
C GLN A 145 11.45 5.54 -12.73
N ILE A 146 11.69 6.47 -11.81
CA ILE A 146 10.75 6.84 -10.76
C ILE A 146 9.84 7.94 -11.28
N VAL A 147 8.53 7.70 -11.23
CA VAL A 147 7.48 8.63 -11.63
C VAL A 147 6.52 8.77 -10.46
N SER A 148 6.07 9.98 -10.17
CA SER A 148 5.06 10.21 -9.14
C SER A 148 3.71 10.44 -9.77
N HIS A 149 2.69 9.76 -9.27
CA HIS A 149 1.31 9.95 -9.72
C HIS A 149 0.89 11.40 -9.48
N ASP A 150 0.12 11.97 -10.41
CA ASP A 150 -0.55 13.25 -10.24
C ASP A 150 -2.04 13.08 -10.54
N CYS A 151 -2.86 13.15 -9.49
CA CYS A 151 -4.30 12.95 -9.60
C CYS A 151 -5.03 14.06 -10.38
N ASP A 152 -4.37 15.19 -10.68
CA ASP A 152 -4.91 16.27 -11.51
C ASP A 152 -4.55 16.13 -13.00
N ILE A 153 -3.61 15.23 -13.34
CA ILE A 153 -3.35 14.85 -14.73
C ILE A 153 -4.42 13.87 -15.21
N GLU A 154 -4.85 14.02 -16.46
CA GLU A 154 -5.85 13.15 -17.06
C GLU A 154 -5.36 11.70 -17.11
N GLY A 155 -6.01 10.83 -16.34
CA GLY A 155 -5.83 9.38 -16.37
C GLY A 155 -6.66 8.70 -17.47
N VAL A 156 -6.49 7.39 -17.63
CA VAL A 156 -7.29 6.59 -18.55
C VAL A 156 -8.63 6.28 -17.91
N TYR A 157 -9.71 6.80 -18.49
CA TYR A 157 -11.08 6.49 -18.07
C TYR A 157 -11.47 5.07 -18.51
N VAL A 158 -11.96 4.27 -17.57
CA VAL A 158 -12.31 2.86 -17.80
C VAL A 158 -13.77 2.51 -17.54
N GLY A 159 -14.61 3.50 -17.26
CA GLY A 159 -16.03 3.33 -16.96
C GLY A 159 -16.37 3.83 -15.56
N GLU A 160 -17.43 3.28 -14.99
CA GLU A 160 -17.87 3.56 -13.62
C GLU A 160 -17.93 2.25 -12.83
N SER A 161 -17.74 2.34 -11.51
CA SER A 161 -18.02 1.22 -10.62
C SER A 161 -19.52 0.93 -10.54
N ASP A 162 -19.89 -0.22 -9.97
CA ASP A 162 -21.30 -0.58 -9.71
C ASP A 162 -22.02 0.49 -8.86
N GLU A 163 -21.26 1.25 -8.07
CA GLU A 163 -21.70 2.30 -7.17
C GLU A 163 -21.62 3.70 -7.80
N GLY A 164 -21.44 3.79 -9.12
CA GLY A 164 -21.43 5.02 -9.91
C GLY A 164 -20.16 5.87 -9.76
N THR A 165 -19.08 5.32 -9.20
CA THR A 165 -17.81 6.05 -9.08
C THR A 165 -17.10 6.07 -10.44
N PRO A 166 -16.83 7.24 -11.04
CA PRO A 166 -16.08 7.31 -12.29
C PRO A 166 -14.65 6.82 -12.07
N MET A 167 -14.20 5.90 -12.92
CA MET A 167 -12.92 5.22 -12.78
C MET A 167 -11.93 5.78 -13.79
N ALA A 168 -10.96 6.55 -13.32
CA ALA A 168 -9.81 6.97 -14.12
C ALA A 168 -8.53 6.80 -13.31
N PHE A 169 -7.53 6.14 -13.90
CA PHE A 169 -6.26 5.80 -13.25
C PHE A 169 -5.07 6.23 -14.09
N ASP A 170 -3.90 6.27 -13.47
CA ASP A 170 -2.64 6.62 -14.12
C ASP A 170 -2.40 5.84 -15.43
N LYS A 171 -1.89 6.52 -16.46
CA LYS A 171 -1.63 5.93 -17.78
C LYS A 171 -0.61 4.80 -17.71
N LEU A 172 0.37 4.90 -16.82
CA LEU A 172 1.40 3.86 -16.66
C LEU A 172 0.79 2.51 -16.25
N ALA A 173 -0.35 2.50 -15.57
CA ALA A 173 -1.05 1.25 -15.26
C ALA A 173 -1.49 0.49 -16.51
N PHE A 174 -1.85 1.19 -17.59
CA PHE A 174 -2.33 0.60 -18.84
C PHE A 174 -1.21 0.32 -19.84
N GLU A 175 -0.07 0.98 -19.68
CA GLU A 175 1.14 0.76 -20.45
C GLU A 175 1.92 -0.46 -19.93
N ALA A 176 1.69 -0.84 -18.67
CA ALA A 176 2.37 -1.95 -18.02
C ALA A 176 2.08 -3.31 -18.69
N ALA A 177 3.12 -4.13 -18.83
CA ALA A 177 2.96 -5.57 -19.05
C ALA A 177 2.36 -6.23 -17.80
N ILE A 178 2.86 -5.85 -16.63
CA ILE A 178 2.38 -6.25 -15.31
C ILE A 178 2.46 -5.04 -14.39
N LEU A 179 1.35 -4.70 -13.75
CA LEU A 179 1.29 -3.73 -12.66
C LEU A 179 1.50 -4.48 -11.33
N VAL A 180 2.49 -4.06 -10.54
CA VAL A 180 2.91 -4.73 -9.31
C VAL A 180 2.82 -3.77 -8.14
N PRO A 181 1.65 -3.63 -7.49
CA PRO A 181 1.56 -2.88 -6.24
C PRO A 181 2.33 -3.58 -5.12
N ILE A 182 3.20 -2.85 -4.42
CA ILE A 182 3.98 -3.28 -3.26
C ILE A 182 3.60 -2.40 -2.09
N THR A 183 2.95 -2.98 -1.07
CA THR A 183 2.42 -2.21 0.06
C THR A 183 2.41 -3.01 1.37
N ASP A 184 1.98 -2.36 2.45
CA ASP A 184 1.68 -2.99 3.72
C ASP A 184 0.21 -2.78 4.15
N SER A 185 -0.37 -3.82 4.73
CA SER A 185 -1.72 -3.80 5.27
C SER A 185 -1.72 -3.32 6.72
N GLU A 186 -2.31 -2.16 6.95
CA GLU A 186 -2.57 -1.59 8.28
C GLU A 186 -4.07 -1.36 8.49
N LEU A 187 -4.49 -1.19 9.75
CA LEU A 187 -5.87 -0.80 10.06
C LEU A 187 -6.11 0.65 9.63
N HIS A 188 -7.21 0.89 8.92
CA HIS A 188 -7.57 2.21 8.41
C HIS A 188 -8.93 2.66 8.95
N TYR A 189 -8.96 3.86 9.54
CA TYR A 189 -10.09 4.37 10.33
C TYR A 189 -11.46 4.35 9.62
N PHE A 190 -11.55 4.74 8.34
CA PHE A 190 -12.82 4.66 7.58
C PHE A 190 -12.86 3.56 6.52
N ALA A 191 -11.71 3.06 6.07
CA ALA A 191 -11.64 2.11 4.93
C ALA A 191 -11.55 0.65 5.42
N GLY A 192 -11.55 0.44 6.73
CA GLY A 192 -11.30 -0.85 7.35
C GLY A 192 -9.81 -1.14 7.41
N VAL A 193 -9.22 -1.41 6.26
CA VAL A 193 -7.80 -1.75 6.11
C VAL A 193 -7.20 -0.96 4.96
N ALA A 194 -5.90 -0.65 5.07
CA ALA A 194 -5.09 -0.26 3.93
C ALA A 194 -4.62 -1.50 3.16
N GLY A 195 -3.57 -1.38 2.37
CA GLY A 195 -3.01 -2.48 1.57
C GLY A 195 -3.39 -2.43 0.10
N THR A 196 -3.14 -3.53 -0.60
CA THR A 196 -2.93 -3.59 -2.06
C THR A 196 -3.93 -2.82 -2.92
N ILE A 197 -5.23 -2.91 -2.65
CA ILE A 197 -6.25 -2.24 -3.47
C ILE A 197 -6.25 -0.71 -3.31
N LYS A 198 -5.69 -0.20 -2.20
CA LYS A 198 -5.54 1.24 -1.96
C LYS A 198 -4.37 1.86 -2.72
N GLU A 199 -3.36 1.08 -3.11
CA GLU A 199 -2.34 1.51 -4.09
C GLU A 199 -2.98 1.85 -5.43
N ILE A 200 -4.08 1.17 -5.77
CA ILE A 200 -4.86 1.49 -6.98
C ILE A 200 -5.77 2.69 -6.73
N CYS A 201 -6.68 2.59 -5.76
CA CYS A 201 -7.58 3.68 -5.39
C CYS A 201 -7.57 3.90 -3.87
N PRO A 202 -7.05 5.04 -3.37
CA PRO A 202 -6.80 6.27 -4.12
C PRO A 202 -5.43 6.35 -4.82
N GLY A 203 -4.50 5.43 -4.57
CA GLY A 203 -3.06 5.63 -4.81
C GLY A 203 -2.67 6.14 -6.20
N ILE A 204 -3.24 5.59 -7.27
CA ILE A 204 -3.00 6.02 -8.65
C ILE A 204 -4.28 6.46 -9.37
N ALA A 205 -5.31 6.83 -8.60
CA ALA A 205 -6.61 7.23 -9.11
C ALA A 205 -6.71 8.75 -9.27
N SER A 206 -7.39 9.17 -10.34
CA SER A 206 -7.66 10.59 -10.58
C SER A 206 -8.42 11.23 -9.42
N ARG A 207 -8.25 12.55 -9.25
CA ARG A 207 -8.94 13.31 -8.20
C ARG A 207 -10.46 13.15 -8.29
N LYS A 208 -11.01 13.04 -9.50
CA LYS A 208 -12.45 12.84 -9.73
C LYS A 208 -12.93 11.50 -9.13
N THR A 209 -12.18 10.43 -9.34
CA THR A 209 -12.46 9.10 -8.75
C THR A 209 -12.42 9.18 -7.23
N VAL A 210 -11.34 9.72 -6.66
CA VAL A 210 -11.16 9.82 -5.20
C VAL A 210 -12.25 10.66 -4.54
N ARG A 211 -12.63 11.80 -5.16
CA ARG A 211 -13.69 12.69 -4.66
C ARG A 211 -15.09 12.08 -4.70
N GLN A 212 -15.32 11.02 -5.46
CA GLN A 212 -16.58 10.29 -5.45
C GLN A 212 -16.55 9.12 -4.47
N ASN A 213 -15.41 8.43 -4.36
CA ASN A 213 -15.27 7.30 -3.45
C ASN A 213 -15.21 7.71 -1.96
N HIS A 214 -14.36 8.67 -1.58
CA HIS A 214 -14.14 8.99 -0.16
C HIS A 214 -15.37 9.51 0.58
N PRO A 215 -16.24 10.37 -0.01
CA PRO A 215 -17.47 10.79 0.66
C PRO A 215 -18.45 9.65 0.95
N LYS A 216 -18.29 8.46 0.37
CA LYS A 216 -19.07 7.27 0.73
C LYS A 216 -18.85 6.84 2.18
N MET A 217 -17.84 7.38 2.88
CA MET A 217 -17.70 7.21 4.33
C MET A 217 -18.78 7.92 5.15
N PHE A 218 -19.60 8.76 4.50
CA PHE A 218 -20.71 9.44 5.14
C PHE A 218 -22.06 8.90 4.65
N ASN A 219 -22.91 8.61 5.62
CA ASN A 219 -24.33 8.41 5.46
C ASN A 219 -25.08 9.74 5.73
N ARG A 220 -26.08 10.07 4.90
CA ARG A 220 -26.80 11.35 5.01
C ARG A 220 -27.56 11.53 6.32
N GLU A 221 -28.02 10.45 6.93
CA GLU A 221 -28.81 10.48 8.17
C GLU A 221 -27.93 10.30 9.40
N LEU A 222 -26.92 9.43 9.31
CA LEU A 222 -26.13 9.00 10.47
C LEU A 222 -24.80 9.76 10.63
N GLY A 223 -24.40 10.57 9.64
CA GLY A 223 -23.06 11.16 9.62
C GLY A 223 -22.05 10.13 9.13
N PHE A 224 -21.12 9.68 9.96
CA PHE A 224 -20.22 8.59 9.55
C PHE A 224 -21.01 7.31 9.32
N ASP A 225 -20.73 6.64 8.20
CA ASP A 225 -21.35 5.36 7.90
C ASP A 225 -20.93 4.30 8.95
N PRO A 226 -21.85 3.57 9.59
CA PRO A 226 -21.51 2.56 10.60
C PRO A 226 -20.62 1.41 10.10
N GLY A 227 -20.61 1.16 8.78
CA GLY A 227 -19.71 0.22 8.12
C GLY A 227 -18.27 0.73 8.02
N CYS A 228 -18.06 2.04 8.03
CA CYS A 228 -16.76 2.70 7.97
C CYS A 228 -16.11 2.79 9.35
N LYS A 229 -15.49 1.68 9.78
CA LYS A 229 -14.79 1.56 11.05
C LYS A 229 -13.44 0.88 10.90
N LEU A 230 -12.56 1.08 11.89
CA LEU A 230 -11.25 0.44 11.98
C LEU A 230 -11.37 -1.09 11.82
N GLY A 231 -10.70 -1.67 10.83
CA GLY A 231 -10.75 -3.10 10.48
C GLY A 231 -12.04 -3.60 9.81
N GLY A 232 -13.07 -2.76 9.71
CA GLY A 232 -14.37 -3.12 9.13
C GLY A 232 -14.36 -3.08 7.60
N THR A 233 -14.44 -4.23 6.93
CA THR A 233 -14.38 -4.34 5.46
C THR A 233 -15.62 -4.95 4.80
N LYS A 234 -16.52 -5.57 5.57
CA LYS A 234 -17.66 -6.34 5.03
C LYS A 234 -18.82 -5.46 4.58
N GLU A 235 -19.18 -4.47 5.40
CA GLU A 235 -20.31 -3.55 5.17
C GLU A 235 -19.81 -2.13 4.87
N ASN A 236 -18.53 -2.01 4.51
CA ASN A 236 -17.89 -0.72 4.32
C ASN A 236 -18.06 -0.27 2.87
N PRO A 237 -18.85 0.79 2.59
CA PRO A 237 -19.15 1.22 1.22
C PRO A 237 -17.90 1.70 0.48
N VAL A 238 -16.93 2.29 1.18
CA VAL A 238 -15.71 2.83 0.59
C VAL A 238 -14.84 1.71 0.02
N ILE A 239 -14.52 0.69 0.83
CA ILE A 239 -13.64 -0.40 0.39
C ILE A 239 -14.37 -1.36 -0.56
N THR A 240 -15.69 -1.49 -0.44
CA THR A 240 -16.52 -2.26 -1.38
C THR A 240 -16.45 -1.67 -2.77
N ASP A 241 -16.61 -0.35 -2.89
CA ASP A 241 -16.46 0.38 -4.15
C ASP A 241 -15.03 0.24 -4.72
N ILE A 242 -13.99 0.36 -3.88
CA ILE A 242 -12.60 0.14 -4.31
C ILE A 242 -12.38 -1.29 -4.83
N LYS A 243 -12.92 -2.31 -4.15
CA LYS A 243 -12.84 -3.71 -4.61
C LYS A 243 -13.52 -3.89 -5.97
N ASN A 244 -14.70 -3.29 -6.18
CA ASN A 244 -15.37 -3.33 -7.48
C ASN A 244 -14.52 -2.65 -8.57
N MET A 245 -13.98 -1.46 -8.30
CA MET A 245 -13.08 -0.76 -9.21
C MET A 245 -11.86 -1.62 -9.60
N VAL A 246 -11.20 -2.27 -8.64
CA VAL A 246 -10.05 -3.14 -8.91
C VAL A 246 -10.47 -4.38 -9.70
N ASN A 247 -11.61 -5.00 -9.40
CA ASN A 247 -12.11 -6.15 -10.15
C ASN A 247 -12.34 -5.82 -11.63
N ILE A 248 -12.91 -4.64 -11.92
CA ILE A 248 -13.07 -4.15 -13.29
C ILE A 248 -11.69 -3.86 -13.91
N LEU A 249 -10.77 -3.21 -13.19
CA LEU A 249 -9.43 -2.88 -13.70
C LEU A 249 -8.62 -4.13 -14.07
N LYS A 250 -8.72 -5.22 -13.29
CA LYS A 250 -8.05 -6.50 -13.54
C LYS A 250 -8.49 -7.18 -14.84
N THR A 251 -9.60 -6.76 -15.46
CA THR A 251 -10.00 -7.23 -16.80
C THR A 251 -9.25 -6.53 -17.94
N LYS A 252 -8.57 -5.41 -17.64
CA LYS A 252 -7.87 -4.57 -18.62
C LYS A 252 -6.37 -4.56 -18.42
N VAL A 253 -5.91 -4.73 -17.19
CA VAL A 253 -4.49 -4.69 -16.79
C VAL A 253 -4.16 -5.96 -16.02
N THR A 254 -2.99 -6.55 -16.28
CA THR A 254 -2.47 -7.65 -15.45
C THR A 254 -1.93 -7.06 -14.15
N ILE A 255 -2.49 -7.43 -13.00
CA ILE A 255 -2.10 -6.91 -11.68
C ILE A 255 -1.64 -8.04 -10.76
N PHE A 256 -0.38 -8.01 -10.32
CA PHE A 256 0.18 -8.94 -9.35
C PHE A 256 0.53 -8.20 -8.05
N GLY A 257 -0.24 -8.40 -6.98
CA GLY A 257 -0.06 -7.65 -5.72
C GLY A 257 1.01 -8.28 -4.83
N ILE A 258 1.74 -7.45 -4.08
CA ILE A 258 2.62 -7.87 -2.99
C ILE A 258 2.23 -7.08 -1.76
N ASP A 259 1.73 -7.77 -0.75
CA ASP A 259 1.24 -7.17 0.49
C ASP A 259 2.04 -7.72 1.67
N THR A 260 2.33 -6.86 2.65
CA THR A 260 3.09 -7.22 3.84
C THR A 260 2.37 -6.76 5.10
N ILE A 261 2.72 -7.36 6.23
CA ILE A 261 2.37 -6.79 7.54
C ILE A 261 3.68 -6.39 8.21
N VAL A 262 3.78 -5.12 8.59
CA VAL A 262 4.94 -4.56 9.29
C VAL A 262 4.57 -4.30 10.75
N THR A 263 5.36 -4.86 11.67
CA THR A 263 5.19 -4.66 13.12
C THR A 263 6.51 -4.18 13.70
N GLU A 264 6.50 -2.99 14.32
CA GLU A 264 7.68 -2.41 14.99
C GLU A 264 8.95 -2.37 14.13
N GLY A 265 8.82 -2.06 12.84
CA GLY A 265 9.97 -1.96 11.93
C GLY A 265 10.31 -3.24 11.17
N GLU A 266 9.64 -4.35 11.45
CA GLU A 266 9.95 -5.66 10.88
C GLU A 266 8.78 -6.19 10.04
N ILE A 267 9.06 -6.79 8.89
CA ILE A 267 8.05 -7.51 8.10
C ILE A 267 7.78 -8.84 8.79
N VAL A 268 6.56 -9.03 9.28
CA VAL A 268 6.13 -10.25 9.97
C VAL A 268 5.23 -11.14 9.11
N HIS A 269 4.69 -10.63 8.00
CA HIS A 269 3.90 -11.42 7.05
C HIS A 269 4.10 -10.93 5.62
N ILE A 270 3.98 -11.85 4.65
CA ILE A 270 4.10 -11.58 3.21
C ILE A 270 3.01 -12.37 2.48
N CYS A 271 2.27 -11.69 1.62
CA CYS A 271 1.26 -12.22 0.73
C CYS A 271 1.55 -11.77 -0.70
N THR A 272 1.36 -12.67 -1.67
CA THR A 272 1.50 -12.41 -3.11
C THR A 272 0.35 -13.05 -3.86
#